data_AF-A0A949E2G6-F1
#
_entry.id   AF-A0A949E2G6-F1
#
_cell.length_a   1.000
_cell.length_b   1.000
_cell.length_c   1.000
_cell.angle_alpha   90.00
_cell.angle_beta   90.00
_cell.angle_gamma   90.00
#
_symmetry.space_group_name_H-M   'P 1'
#
loop_
_entity.id
_entity.type
_entity.pdbx_description
1 polymer ?
#
loop_
_entity_poly.entity_id
_entity_poly.type
_entity_poly.pdbx_seq_one_letter_code
_entity_poly.pdbx_strand_id
1 'polypeptide(L)'
;MNSRRKKPPRSRPPLAVSHGMRPWLLCAMTALLVARPLFPSESAATHGDGLSTVMLWIALAVFWLLGAIGRPKLAVRFGWIAAAVVLLLVCYAAATLWAVRHGSPRPAINVLWEWIGLGLCFLLARQLIDTQREARAVAAVMIALAVALAGYG
;
A
#
# COMPACT_ATOMS: atom_id res chain seq x y z
N MET A 1 -30.33 2.94 -42.52
CA MET A 1 -29.64 1.81 -41.86
C MET A 1 -29.02 2.32 -40.56
N ASN A 2 -29.63 2.00 -39.42
CA ASN A 2 -29.41 2.68 -38.13
C ASN A 2 -28.26 2.01 -37.35
N SER A 3 -27.05 2.60 -37.36
CA SER A 3 -25.89 2.05 -36.64
C SER A 3 -25.97 2.37 -35.15
N ARG A 4 -26.57 1.47 -34.38
CA ARG A 4 -26.51 1.53 -32.90
C ARG A 4 -25.05 1.39 -32.46
N ARG A 5 -24.40 2.51 -32.12
CA ARG A 5 -23.14 2.51 -31.36
C ARG A 5 -23.33 1.71 -30.08
N LYS A 6 -22.80 0.49 -30.03
CA LYS A 6 -22.67 -0.27 -28.77
C LYS A 6 -21.80 0.56 -27.83
N LYS A 7 -22.40 1.13 -26.78
CA LYS A 7 -21.64 1.72 -25.67
C LYS A 7 -20.66 0.67 -25.14
N PRO A 8 -19.36 0.98 -25.01
CA PRO A 8 -18.42 0.04 -24.42
C PRO A 8 -18.91 -0.33 -23.02
N PRO A 9 -18.77 -1.60 -22.60
CA PRO A 9 -19.17 -2.02 -21.27
C PRO A 9 -18.40 -1.15 -20.27
N ARG A 10 -19.13 -0.43 -19.40
CA ARG A 10 -18.54 0.26 -18.25
C ARG A 10 -17.73 -0.77 -17.49
N SER A 11 -16.41 -0.64 -17.53
CA SER A 11 -15.48 -1.40 -16.70
C SER A 11 -15.87 -1.16 -15.25
N ARG A 12 -16.57 -2.13 -14.66
CA ARG A 12 -16.94 -2.08 -13.25
C ARG A 12 -15.65 -2.04 -12.43
N PRO A 13 -15.51 -1.14 -11.46
CA PRO A 13 -14.33 -1.11 -10.63
C PRO A 13 -14.16 -2.48 -9.94
N PRO A 14 -12.98 -3.11 -10.05
CA PRO A 14 -12.70 -4.33 -9.31
C PRO A 14 -12.68 -3.95 -7.82
N LEU A 15 -13.59 -4.54 -7.04
CA LEU A 15 -13.85 -4.26 -5.61
C LEU A 15 -14.60 -2.95 -5.34
N ALA A 16 -15.92 -2.98 -5.52
CA ALA A 16 -16.79 -2.04 -4.83
C ALA A 16 -16.87 -2.39 -3.33
N VAL A 17 -15.75 -2.39 -2.57
CA VAL A 17 -15.79 -2.30 -1.09
C VAL A 17 -16.97 -1.41 -0.74
N SER A 18 -17.85 -1.85 0.17
CA SER A 18 -19.18 -1.23 0.35
C SER A 18 -19.06 0.28 0.20
N HIS A 19 -19.94 0.92 -0.59
CA HIS A 19 -19.78 2.35 -0.88
C HIS A 19 -19.52 3.19 0.39
N GLY A 20 -19.96 2.71 1.56
CA GLY A 20 -19.61 3.23 2.88
C GLY A 20 -18.18 2.95 3.40
N MET A 21 -17.60 1.75 3.30
CA MET A 21 -16.28 1.44 3.89
C MET A 21 -15.09 1.90 3.06
N ARG A 22 -15.21 1.92 1.72
CA ARG A 22 -14.12 2.35 0.82
C ARG A 22 -13.56 3.75 1.17
N PRO A 23 -14.38 4.81 1.35
CA PRO A 23 -13.87 6.13 1.67
C PRO A 23 -13.14 6.17 3.01
N TRP A 24 -13.59 5.42 4.02
CA TRP A 24 -12.90 5.32 5.31
C TRP A 24 -11.53 4.65 5.18
N LEU A 25 -11.44 3.54 4.43
CA LEU A 25 -10.16 2.86 4.18
C LEU A 25 -9.20 3.72 3.36
N LEU A 26 -9.70 4.48 2.37
CA LEU A 26 -8.89 5.40 1.58
C LEU A 26 -8.41 6.59 2.40
N CYS A 27 -9.25 7.11 3.30
CA CYS A 27 -8.87 8.14 4.27
C CYS A 27 -7.77 7.63 5.20
N ALA A 28 -7.95 6.44 5.80
CA ALA A 28 -6.96 5.80 6.66
C ALA A 28 -5.62 5.55 5.94
N MET A 29 -5.67 5.04 4.70
CA MET A 29 -4.48 4.86 3.87
C MET A 29 -3.74 6.19 3.62
N THR A 30 -4.48 7.25 3.28
CA THR A 30 -3.90 8.58 3.04
C THR A 30 -3.30 9.15 4.31
N ALA A 31 -3.95 8.98 5.45
CA ALA A 31 -3.41 9.39 6.75
C ALA A 31 -2.11 8.64 7.08
N LEU A 32 -2.03 7.32 6.83
CA LEU A 32 -0.79 6.56 7.02
C LEU A 32 0.33 7.00 6.07
N LEU A 33 0.00 7.32 4.81
CA LEU A 33 0.96 7.87 3.84
C LEU A 33 1.54 9.21 4.30
N VAL A 34 0.72 10.08 4.88
CA VAL A 34 1.14 11.38 5.42
C VAL A 34 1.89 11.24 6.74
N ALA A 35 1.49 10.31 7.59
CA ALA A 35 2.14 10.06 8.88
C ALA A 35 3.56 9.50 8.71
N ARG A 36 3.81 8.70 7.66
CA ARG A 36 5.09 8.00 7.48
C ARG A 36 6.30 8.96 7.36
N PRO A 37 6.28 10.01 6.51
CA PRO A 37 7.38 11.00 6.46
C PRO A 37 7.52 11.86 7.73
N LEU A 38 6.46 11.98 8.53
CA LEU A 38 6.47 12.77 9.75
C LEU A 38 7.08 12.00 10.94
N PHE A 39 7.22 10.68 10.83
CA PHE A 39 7.91 9.85 11.82
C PHE A 39 9.37 9.62 11.39
N PRO A 40 10.36 9.94 12.24
CA PRO A 40 11.76 9.75 11.92
C PRO A 40 12.05 8.25 11.67
N SER A 41 12.61 7.95 10.50
CA SER A 41 12.92 6.57 10.05
C SER A 41 14.38 6.17 10.32
N GLU A 42 15.19 7.10 10.83
CA GLU A 42 16.61 6.94 11.17
C GLU A 42 16.90 5.73 12.09
N SER A 43 15.93 5.35 12.93
CA SER A 43 16.06 4.31 13.96
C SER A 43 15.34 3.00 13.62
N ALA A 44 14.74 2.89 12.44
CA ALA A 44 13.94 1.71 12.06
C ALA A 44 14.74 0.39 12.11
N ALA A 45 16.03 0.43 11.74
CA ALA A 45 16.91 -0.72 11.83
C ALA A 45 17.39 -1.01 13.27
N THR A 46 17.55 0.04 14.10
CA THR A 46 18.23 -0.03 15.40
C THR A 46 17.26 -0.29 16.57
N HIS A 47 16.11 0.39 16.58
CA HIS A 47 15.09 0.27 17.64
C HIS A 47 13.77 -0.36 17.16
N GLY A 48 13.58 -0.51 15.84
CA GLY A 48 12.34 -1.10 15.30
C GLY A 48 11.13 -0.16 15.33
N ASP A 49 11.34 1.15 15.48
CA ASP A 49 10.26 2.15 15.59
C ASP A 49 9.28 2.11 14.40
N GLY A 50 9.78 1.72 13.23
CA GLY A 50 8.97 1.55 12.03
C GLY A 50 7.97 0.39 12.05
N LEU A 51 8.11 -0.56 12.99
CA LEU A 51 7.20 -1.71 13.15
C LEU A 51 5.77 -1.26 13.49
N SER A 52 5.62 -0.16 14.25
CA SER A 52 4.31 0.42 14.56
C SER A 52 3.53 0.77 13.29
N THR A 53 4.22 1.36 12.30
CA THR A 53 3.62 1.68 11.01
C THR A 53 3.28 0.43 10.21
N VAL A 54 4.17 -0.58 10.23
CA VAL A 54 3.91 -1.87 9.57
C VAL A 54 2.66 -2.53 10.16
N MET A 55 2.48 -2.51 11.48
CA MET A 55 1.28 -3.03 12.14
C MET A 55 0.01 -2.27 11.71
N LEU A 56 0.08 -0.95 11.54
CA LEU A 56 -1.05 -0.16 11.01
C LEU A 56 -1.37 -0.54 9.56
N TRP A 57 -0.35 -0.78 8.73
CA TRP A 57 -0.55 -1.29 7.36
C TRP A 57 -1.18 -2.68 7.33
N ILE A 58 -0.73 -3.60 8.20
CA ILE A 58 -1.31 -4.94 8.34
C ILE A 58 -2.76 -4.84 8.82
N ALA A 59 -3.04 -4.03 9.84
CA ALA A 59 -4.40 -3.82 10.34
C ALA A 59 -5.32 -3.30 9.23
N LEU A 60 -4.86 -2.31 8.45
CA LEU A 60 -5.62 -1.77 7.32
C LEU A 60 -5.86 -2.84 6.23
N ALA A 61 -4.86 -3.68 5.94
CA ALA A 61 -5.00 -4.80 5.01
C ALA A 61 -6.00 -5.85 5.51
N VAL A 62 -6.01 -6.14 6.81
CA VAL A 62 -6.98 -7.04 7.43
C VAL A 62 -8.39 -6.44 7.34
N PHE A 63 -8.59 -5.17 7.68
CA PHE A 63 -9.91 -4.53 7.54
C PHE A 63 -10.41 -4.51 6.10
N TRP A 64 -9.51 -4.30 5.13
CA TRP A 64 -9.84 -4.41 3.72
C TRP A 64 -10.24 -5.85 3.35
N LEU A 65 -9.51 -6.86 3.81
CA LEU A 65 -9.82 -8.27 3.55
C LEU A 65 -11.15 -8.67 4.18
N LEU A 66 -11.40 -8.30 5.45
CA LEU A 66 -12.67 -8.52 6.15
C LEU A 66 -13.84 -7.87 5.40
N GLY A 67 -13.66 -6.64 4.90
CA GLY A 67 -14.66 -5.97 4.05
C GLY A 67 -14.89 -6.63 2.68
N ALA A 68 -14.01 -7.54 2.28
CA ALA A 68 -14.13 -8.35 1.07
C ALA A 68 -14.67 -9.78 1.34
N ILE A 69 -14.65 -10.27 2.59
CA ILE A 69 -15.24 -11.55 2.98
C ILE A 69 -16.75 -11.51 2.72
N GLY A 70 -17.29 -12.57 2.11
CA GLY A 70 -18.70 -12.65 1.71
C GLY A 70 -19.00 -12.19 0.28
N ARG A 71 -17.97 -11.86 -0.51
CA ARG A 71 -18.14 -11.50 -1.92
C ARG A 71 -17.65 -12.58 -2.86
N PRO A 72 -18.46 -12.97 -3.88
CA PRO A 72 -18.13 -14.09 -4.76
C PRO A 72 -16.98 -13.82 -5.74
N LYS A 73 -16.46 -12.58 -5.81
CA LYS A 73 -15.36 -12.20 -6.72
C LYS A 73 -14.37 -11.26 -6.04
N LEU A 74 -13.35 -11.84 -5.41
CA LEU A 74 -12.12 -11.13 -5.05
C LEU A 74 -11.35 -10.79 -6.33
N ALA A 75 -11.69 -9.67 -6.96
CA ALA A 75 -10.99 -9.18 -8.13
C ALA A 75 -9.75 -8.39 -7.69
N VAL A 76 -8.70 -9.12 -7.28
CA VAL A 76 -7.40 -8.51 -7.02
C VAL A 76 -6.86 -7.98 -8.34
N ARG A 77 -6.63 -6.67 -8.43
CA ARG A 77 -5.92 -6.09 -9.58
C ARG A 77 -4.48 -6.60 -9.57
N PHE A 78 -4.20 -7.79 -10.06
CA PHE A 78 -2.84 -8.29 -10.23
C PHE A 78 -2.36 -7.95 -11.64
N GLY A 79 -1.09 -7.58 -11.78
CA GLY A 79 -0.49 -7.22 -13.06
C GLY A 79 1.03 -7.25 -12.95
N TRP A 80 1.74 -7.03 -14.06
CA TRP A 80 3.20 -7.14 -14.11
C TRP A 80 3.93 -6.33 -13.03
N ILE A 81 3.44 -5.13 -12.72
CA ILE A 81 4.02 -4.30 -11.64
C ILE A 81 3.85 -4.98 -10.27
N ALA A 82 2.68 -5.57 -10.00
CA ALA A 82 2.47 -6.31 -8.75
C ALA A 82 3.35 -7.56 -8.68
N ALA A 83 3.57 -8.25 -9.80
CA ALA A 83 4.51 -9.37 -9.87
C ALA A 83 5.95 -8.93 -9.59
N ALA A 84 6.39 -7.77 -10.10
CA ALA A 84 7.70 -7.20 -9.80
C ALA A 84 7.86 -6.85 -8.31
N VAL A 85 6.82 -6.29 -7.68
CA VAL A 85 6.82 -6.02 -6.23
C VAL A 85 6.91 -7.32 -5.43
N VAL A 86 6.16 -8.35 -5.81
CA VAL A 86 6.26 -9.67 -5.14
C VAL A 86 7.64 -10.28 -5.32
N LEU A 87 8.21 -10.22 -6.52
CA LEU A 87 9.57 -10.69 -6.77
C LEU A 87 10.59 -9.96 -5.90
N LEU A 88 10.48 -8.64 -5.79
CA LEU A 88 11.33 -7.83 -4.91
C LEU A 88 11.22 -8.28 -3.44
N LEU A 89 10.00 -8.52 -2.95
CA LEU A 89 9.78 -9.01 -1.58
C LEU A 89 10.38 -10.41 -1.37
N VAL A 90 10.32 -11.29 -2.36
CA VAL A 90 10.96 -12.62 -2.30
C VAL A 90 12.48 -12.48 -2.24
N CYS A 91 13.06 -11.61 -3.07
CA CYS A 91 14.50 -11.32 -3.01
C CYS A 91 14.90 -10.78 -1.63
N TYR A 92 14.10 -9.88 -1.05
CA TYR A 92 14.34 -9.36 0.29
C TYR A 92 14.24 -10.44 1.36
N ALA A 93 13.25 -11.33 1.28
CA ALA A 93 13.12 -12.45 2.20
C ALA A 93 14.33 -13.39 2.13
N ALA A 94 14.86 -13.67 0.93
CA ALA A 94 16.07 -14.46 0.75
C ALA A 94 17.31 -13.75 1.32
N ALA A 95 17.46 -12.46 1.08
CA ALA A 95 18.54 -11.64 1.63
C ALA A 95 18.49 -11.59 3.17
N THR A 96 17.29 -11.43 3.75
CA THR A 96 17.09 -11.48 5.20
C THR A 96 17.42 -12.85 5.76
N LEU A 97 17.02 -13.95 5.11
CA LEU A 97 17.37 -15.30 5.56
C LEU A 97 18.89 -15.50 5.59
N TRP A 98 19.60 -15.00 4.59
CA TRP A 98 21.06 -15.03 4.55
C TRP A 98 21.68 -14.19 5.67
N ALA A 99 21.18 -12.96 5.87
CA ALA A 99 21.67 -12.03 6.90
C ALA A 99 21.39 -12.51 8.33
N VAL A 100 20.27 -13.18 8.57
CA VAL A 100 19.95 -13.82 9.86
C VAL A 100 20.94 -14.94 10.18
N ARG A 101 21.48 -15.62 9.17
CA ARG A 101 22.45 -16.71 9.35
C ARG A 101 23.89 -16.24 9.53
N HIS A 102 24.27 -15.08 8.98
CA HIS A 102 25.68 -14.64 8.90
C HIS A 102 25.95 -13.27 9.55
N GLY A 103 24.92 -12.58 10.05
CA GLY A 103 25.05 -11.21 10.55
C GLY A 103 24.16 -10.96 11.76
N SER A 104 23.55 -9.77 11.81
CA SER A 104 22.68 -9.34 12.90
C SER A 104 21.21 -9.68 12.59
N PRO A 105 20.61 -10.69 13.25
CA PRO A 105 19.28 -11.19 12.88
C PRO A 105 18.16 -10.19 13.15
N ARG A 106 18.26 -9.38 14.22
CA ARG A 106 17.24 -8.38 14.56
C ARG A 106 17.09 -7.28 13.49
N PRO A 107 18.17 -6.56 13.11
CA PRO A 107 18.09 -5.57 12.04
C PRO A 107 17.60 -6.16 10.71
N ALA A 108 18.04 -7.36 10.35
CA ALA A 108 17.62 -8.03 9.12
C ALA A 108 16.10 -8.30 9.08
N ILE A 109 15.52 -8.73 10.20
CA ILE A 109 14.08 -8.95 10.34
C ILE A 109 13.30 -7.62 10.34
N ASN A 110 13.81 -6.59 11.03
CA ASN A 110 13.16 -5.27 11.06
C ASN A 110 13.04 -4.68 9.65
N VAL A 111 14.14 -4.75 8.88
CA VAL A 111 14.15 -4.27 7.49
C VAL A 111 13.18 -5.08 6.62
N LEU A 112 13.11 -6.41 6.78
CA LEU A 112 12.14 -7.23 6.04
C LEU A 112 10.71 -6.77 6.29
N TRP A 113 10.34 -6.51 7.54
CA TRP A 113 9.00 -6.02 7.89
C TRP A 113 8.69 -4.67 7.26
N GLU A 114 9.68 -3.79 7.15
CA GLU A 114 9.51 -2.49 6.47
C GLU A 114 9.20 -2.67 4.98
N TRP A 115 9.90 -3.59 4.32
CA TRP A 115 9.60 -3.92 2.92
C TRP A 115 8.21 -4.55 2.75
N ILE A 116 7.80 -5.42 3.67
CA ILE A 116 6.43 -5.96 3.69
C ILE A 116 5.41 -4.82 3.85
N GLY A 117 5.65 -3.87 4.74
CA GLY A 117 4.79 -2.68 4.92
C GLY A 117 4.66 -1.85 3.64
N LEU A 118 5.77 -1.62 2.92
CA LEU A 118 5.76 -0.94 1.63
C LEU A 118 4.99 -1.73 0.57
N GLY A 119 5.15 -3.06 0.54
CA GLY A 119 4.40 -3.95 -0.33
C GLY A 119 2.89 -3.90 -0.07
N LEU A 120 2.48 -3.88 1.20
CA LEU A 120 1.08 -3.72 1.60
C LEU A 120 0.54 -2.35 1.21
N CYS A 121 1.30 -1.28 1.43
CA CYS A 121 0.96 0.07 0.99
C CYS A 121 0.70 0.11 -0.53
N PHE A 122 1.61 -0.45 -1.33
CA PHE A 122 1.44 -0.53 -2.79
C PHE A 122 0.18 -1.31 -3.18
N LEU A 123 -0.03 -2.47 -2.56
CA LEU A 123 -1.19 -3.32 -2.85
C LEU A 123 -2.49 -2.58 -2.52
N LEU A 124 -2.59 -1.99 -1.33
CA LEU A 124 -3.76 -1.24 -0.88
C LEU A 124 -4.03 -0.01 -1.74
N ALA A 125 -3.00 0.77 -2.09
CA ALA A 125 -3.14 1.90 -3.00
C ALA A 125 -3.74 1.46 -4.34
N ARG A 126 -3.30 0.31 -4.87
CA ARG A 126 -3.80 -0.22 -6.14
C ARG A 126 -5.24 -0.76 -6.07
N GLN A 127 -5.67 -1.27 -4.90
CA GLN A 127 -7.06 -1.72 -4.72
C GLN A 127 -8.03 -0.59 -4.32
N LEU A 128 -7.57 0.41 -3.56
CA LEU A 128 -8.41 1.49 -3.03
C LEU A 128 -8.54 2.67 -3.99
N ILE A 129 -7.46 3.06 -4.68
CA ILE A 129 -7.48 4.17 -5.64
C ILE A 129 -8.10 3.68 -6.95
N ASP A 130 -9.27 4.24 -7.27
CA ASP A 130 -10.05 3.82 -8.43
C ASP A 130 -10.02 4.88 -9.53
N THR A 131 -10.06 6.15 -9.14
CA THR A 131 -10.15 7.27 -10.08
C THR A 131 -8.83 8.03 -10.22
N GLN A 132 -8.59 8.62 -11.40
CA GLN A 132 -7.47 9.53 -11.63
C GLN A 132 -7.52 10.76 -10.71
N ARG A 133 -8.73 11.19 -10.30
CA ARG A 133 -8.90 12.32 -9.38
C ARG A 133 -8.34 11.98 -7.99
N GLU A 134 -8.70 10.81 -7.45
CA GLU A 134 -8.17 10.34 -6.17
C GLU A 134 -6.64 10.18 -6.22
N ALA A 135 -6.11 9.56 -7.29
CA ALA A 135 -4.67 9.40 -7.47
C ALA A 135 -3.92 10.75 -7.46
N ARG A 136 -4.44 11.73 -8.21
CA ARG A 136 -3.88 13.08 -8.25
C ARG A 136 -4.00 13.81 -6.92
N ALA A 137 -5.10 13.62 -6.18
CA ALA A 137 -5.29 14.24 -4.88
C ALA A 137 -4.25 13.71 -3.87
N VAL A 138 -4.07 12.40 -3.79
CA VAL A 138 -3.05 11.78 -2.93
C VAL A 138 -1.65 12.25 -3.33
N ALA A 139 -1.34 12.26 -4.63
CA ALA A 139 -0.05 12.75 -5.12
C ALA A 139 0.19 14.24 -4.77
N ALA A 140 -0.82 15.10 -4.93
CA ALA A 140 -0.72 16.52 -4.59
C ALA A 140 -0.46 16.73 -3.09
N VAL A 141 -1.14 15.97 -2.22
CA VAL A 141 -0.92 16.00 -0.77
C VAL A 141 0.52 15.56 -0.44
N MET A 142 1.00 14.48 -1.04
CA MET A 142 2.38 14.00 -0.80
C MET A 142 3.44 14.98 -1.32
N ILE A 143 3.21 15.63 -2.47
CA ILE A 143 4.09 16.67 -3.00
C ILE A 143 4.10 17.88 -2.07
N ALA A 144 2.93 18.35 -1.62
CA ALA A 144 2.84 19.47 -0.68
C ALA A 144 3.54 19.17 0.64
N LEU A 145 3.38 17.95 1.16
CA LEU A 145 4.08 17.48 2.35
C LEU A 145 5.59 17.47 2.15
N ALA A 146 6.08 16.96 1.02
CA ALA A 146 7.51 16.94 0.70
C ALA A 146 8.08 18.36 0.62
N VAL A 147 7.36 19.32 0.01
CA VAL A 147 7.76 20.73 -0.04
C VAL A 147 7.78 21.35 1.36
N ALA A 148 6.77 21.08 2.18
CA ALA A 148 6.71 21.58 3.55
C ALA A 148 7.86 21.06 4.42
N LEU A 149 8.17 19.76 4.31
CA LEU A 149 9.29 19.13 5.00
C LEU A 149 10.64 19.66 4.50
N ALA A 150 10.80 19.87 3.19
CA ALA A 150 12.01 20.46 2.62
C ALA A 150 12.23 21.92 3.08
N GLY A 151 11.15 22.68 3.32
CA GLY A 151 11.23 24.02 3.88
C GLY A 151 11.42 24.06 5.40
N TYR A 152 11.13 22.96 6.11
CA TYR A 152 11.38 22.82 7.54
C TYR A 152 12.81 22.32 7.84
N GLY A 153 13.42 21.60 6.88
CA GLY A 153 14.77 21.05 6.96
C GLY A 153 15.88 22.09 7.03
#